data_AF-A0A7J9FWV6-F1
#
_entry.id   AF-A0A7J9FWV6-F1
#
_cell.length_a   1.000
_cell.length_b   1.000
_cell.length_c   1.000
_cell.angle_alpha   90.00
_cell.angle_beta   90.00
_cell.angle_gamma   90.00
#
_symmetry.space_group_name_H-M   'P 1'
#
loop_
_entity.id
_entity.type
_entity.pdbx_description
1 polymer ?
#
loop_
_entity_poly.entity_id
_entity_poly.type
_entity_poly.pdbx_seq_one_letter_code
_entity_poly.pdbx_strand_id
1 'polypeptide(L)'
;METVRGKCITQLLLLGAVDSIQKKYWDNLKATQKIAIMDILLSLLEFAASYNSYSNLRTRMHHTPAERPPLNLLRQELAGTSIYLDVLQKVTSGFNDNNRQNLESNGSQDTEDTKLEGIAEERLISFCEQVLRDATDLQSTIGETTNVDMHRVLELRSPIIIKVLRGMCFMNNKIFRKHLREFYPLLTKLVCCDQLGVRGALGDLFRIQLKALLP
;
A
#
# COMPACT_ATOMS: atom_id res chain seq x y z
N MET A 1 -25.30 -1.50 -14.15
CA MET A 1 -24.81 -2.28 -12.97
C MET A 1 -24.09 -3.56 -13.37
N GLU A 2 -24.56 -4.30 -14.39
CA GLU A 2 -23.94 -5.56 -14.83
C GLU A 2 -22.50 -5.43 -15.33
N THR A 3 -22.18 -4.38 -16.09
CA THR A 3 -20.81 -4.10 -16.58
C THR A 3 -19.82 -3.89 -15.45
N VAL A 4 -20.24 -3.23 -14.35
CA VAL A 4 -19.38 -2.99 -13.17
C VAL A 4 -19.14 -4.30 -12.43
N ARG A 5 -20.18 -5.13 -12.28
CA ARG A 5 -20.07 -6.46 -11.65
C ARG A 5 -19.12 -7.37 -12.43
N GLY A 6 -19.24 -7.41 -13.75
CA GLY A 6 -18.32 -8.17 -14.62
C GLY A 6 -16.87 -7.73 -14.44
N LYS A 7 -16.61 -6.41 -14.44
CA LYS A 7 -15.27 -5.86 -14.16
C LYS A 7 -14.73 -6.30 -12.79
N CYS A 8 -15.53 -6.23 -11.73
CA CYS A 8 -15.10 -6.63 -10.39
C CYS A 8 -14.74 -8.13 -10.31
N ILE A 9 -15.55 -9.00 -10.93
CA ILE A 9 -15.29 -10.45 -10.94
C ILE A 9 -14.00 -10.75 -11.71
N THR A 10 -13.83 -10.16 -12.90
CA THR A 10 -12.61 -10.33 -13.69
C THR A 10 -11.38 -9.87 -12.92
N GLN A 11 -11.46 -8.73 -12.23
CA GLN A 11 -10.35 -8.24 -11.43
C GLN A 11 -10.03 -9.11 -10.23
N LEU A 12 -11.02 -9.68 -9.55
CA LEU A 12 -10.78 -10.60 -8.44
C LEU A 12 -10.05 -11.87 -8.91
N LEU A 13 -10.47 -12.41 -10.07
CA LEU A 13 -9.80 -13.56 -10.69
C LEU A 13 -8.37 -13.20 -11.12
N LEU A 14 -8.19 -12.03 -11.74
CA LEU A 14 -6.86 -11.56 -12.16
C LEU A 14 -5.95 -11.33 -10.94
N LEU A 15 -6.46 -10.74 -9.86
CA LEU A 15 -5.70 -10.53 -8.64
C LEU A 15 -5.25 -11.86 -8.02
N GLY A 16 -6.14 -12.86 -7.96
CA GLY A 16 -5.80 -14.20 -7.49
C GLY A 16 -4.78 -14.93 -8.38
N ALA A 17 -4.87 -14.74 -9.69
CA ALA A 17 -3.89 -15.28 -10.64
C ALA A 17 -2.52 -14.63 -10.46
N VAL A 18 -2.46 -13.30 -10.37
CA VAL A 18 -1.21 -12.56 -10.15
C VAL A 18 -0.58 -12.91 -8.80
N ASP A 19 -1.38 -13.02 -7.73
CA ASP A 19 -0.89 -13.47 -6.42
C ASP A 19 -0.31 -14.90 -6.47
N SER A 20 -0.94 -15.79 -7.23
CA SER A 20 -0.44 -17.15 -7.40
C SER A 20 0.87 -17.18 -8.20
N ILE A 21 0.98 -16.37 -9.25
CA ILE A 21 2.19 -16.26 -10.06
C ILE A 21 3.34 -15.72 -9.22
N GLN A 22 3.11 -14.59 -8.53
CA GLN A 22 4.16 -13.94 -7.74
C GLN A 22 4.59 -14.82 -6.56
N LYS A 23 3.72 -15.60 -5.93
CA LYS A 23 4.14 -16.51 -4.85
C LYS A 23 4.94 -17.71 -5.32
N LYS A 24 4.58 -18.30 -6.47
CA LYS A 24 5.15 -19.58 -6.93
C LYS A 24 6.36 -19.43 -7.85
N TYR A 25 6.45 -18.33 -8.58
CA TYR A 25 7.40 -18.20 -9.68
C TYR A 25 8.26 -16.93 -9.61
N TRP A 26 8.21 -16.15 -8.52
CA TRP A 26 8.90 -14.85 -8.40
C TRP A 26 10.36 -14.89 -8.88
N ASP A 27 11.11 -15.88 -8.40
CA ASP A 27 12.55 -15.99 -8.64
C ASP A 27 12.88 -16.39 -10.09
N ASN A 28 11.90 -16.96 -10.81
CA ASN A 28 12.03 -17.31 -12.23
C ASN A 28 11.65 -16.16 -13.17
N LEU A 29 11.13 -15.04 -12.64
CA LEU A 29 10.70 -13.91 -13.46
C LEU A 29 11.86 -12.97 -13.78
N LYS A 30 11.93 -12.55 -15.05
CA LYS A 30 12.83 -11.50 -15.50
C LYS A 30 12.40 -10.13 -14.94
N ALA A 31 13.33 -9.17 -14.89
CA ALA A 31 13.05 -7.82 -14.40
C ALA A 31 11.85 -7.17 -15.11
N THR A 32 11.75 -7.30 -16.43
CA THR A 32 10.62 -6.78 -17.21
C THR A 32 9.28 -7.41 -16.82
N GLN A 33 9.26 -8.70 -16.48
CA GLN A 33 8.06 -9.40 -16.02
C GLN A 33 7.67 -9.00 -14.61
N LYS A 34 8.64 -8.79 -13.71
CA LYS A 34 8.41 -8.27 -12.36
C LYS A 34 7.80 -6.85 -12.42
N ILE A 35 8.30 -5.99 -13.30
CA ILE A 35 7.72 -4.65 -13.55
C ILE A 35 6.29 -4.77 -14.07
N ALA A 36 6.03 -5.66 -15.05
CA ALA A 36 4.69 -5.87 -15.57
C ALA A 36 3.70 -6.33 -14.49
N ILE A 37 4.12 -7.21 -13.57
CA ILE A 37 3.30 -7.61 -12.42
C ILE A 37 2.98 -6.41 -11.52
N MET A 38 3.99 -5.58 -11.23
CA MET A 38 3.78 -4.36 -10.44
C MET A 38 2.79 -3.40 -11.14
N ASP A 39 2.88 -3.24 -12.46
CA ASP A 39 1.97 -2.37 -13.24
C ASP A 39 0.53 -2.90 -13.22
N ILE A 40 0.36 -4.20 -13.42
CA ILE A 40 -0.95 -4.85 -13.35
C ILE A 40 -1.56 -4.68 -11.96
N LEU A 41 -0.79 -4.92 -10.90
CA LEU A 41 -1.26 -4.77 -9.53
C LEU A 41 -1.64 -3.33 -9.20
N LEU A 42 -0.82 -2.36 -9.64
CA LEU A 42 -1.12 -0.94 -9.46
C LEU A 42 -2.40 -0.55 -10.19
N SER A 43 -2.57 -0.95 -11.45
CA SER A 43 -3.80 -0.67 -12.21
C SER A 43 -5.06 -1.27 -11.57
N LEU A 44 -4.95 -2.49 -11.03
CA LEU A 44 -6.03 -3.13 -10.27
C LEU A 44 -6.37 -2.35 -8.99
N LEU A 45 -5.35 -1.85 -8.29
CA LEU A 45 -5.50 -1.04 -7.09
C LEU A 45 -6.12 0.31 -7.38
N GLU A 46 -5.64 1.04 -8.38
CA GLU A 46 -6.17 2.34 -8.80
C GLU A 46 -7.64 2.23 -9.19
N PHE A 47 -8.03 1.17 -9.90
CA PHE A 47 -9.45 0.95 -10.19
C PHE A 47 -10.26 0.76 -8.91
N ALA A 48 -9.82 -0.10 -8.00
CA ALA A 48 -10.53 -0.35 -6.75
C ALA A 48 -10.60 0.92 -5.87
N ALA A 49 -9.49 1.64 -5.74
CA ALA A 49 -9.37 2.89 -5.00
C ALA A 49 -10.23 4.01 -5.61
N SER A 50 -10.30 4.12 -6.95
CA SER A 50 -11.17 5.12 -7.61
C SER A 50 -12.65 4.89 -7.27
N TYR A 51 -13.08 3.62 -7.20
CA TYR A 51 -14.44 3.27 -6.80
C TYR A 51 -14.66 3.47 -5.29
N ASN A 52 -13.64 3.20 -4.48
CA ASN A 52 -13.64 3.35 -3.02
C ASN A 52 -13.10 4.70 -2.54
N SER A 53 -13.06 5.72 -3.41
CA SER A 53 -12.64 7.05 -3.02
C SER A 53 -13.53 7.57 -1.89
N TYR A 54 -13.00 8.43 -1.05
CA TYR A 54 -13.72 8.94 0.12
C TYR A 54 -15.04 9.60 -0.25
N SER A 55 -15.08 10.37 -1.35
CA SER A 55 -16.30 10.98 -1.88
C SER A 55 -17.33 9.94 -2.33
N ASN A 56 -16.90 8.91 -3.05
CA ASN A 56 -17.77 7.83 -3.53
C ASN A 56 -18.28 6.95 -2.38
N LEU A 57 -17.44 6.67 -1.38
CA LEU A 57 -17.85 5.97 -0.17
C LEU A 57 -18.86 6.79 0.62
N ARG A 58 -18.62 8.09 0.84
CA ARG A 58 -19.55 8.98 1.54
C ARG A 58 -20.93 8.98 0.89
N THR A 59 -20.99 9.20 -0.43
CA THR A 59 -22.25 9.14 -1.19
C THR A 59 -22.96 7.80 -1.00
N ARG A 60 -22.22 6.68 -1.05
CA ARG A 60 -22.82 5.35 -0.83
C ARG A 60 -23.29 5.13 0.61
N MET A 61 -22.60 5.68 1.61
CA MET A 61 -22.98 5.55 3.01
C MET A 61 -24.32 6.22 3.32
N HIS A 62 -24.61 7.36 2.69
CA HIS A 62 -25.92 8.02 2.80
C HIS A 62 -27.09 7.18 2.24
N HIS A 63 -26.84 6.37 1.21
CA HIS A 63 -27.89 5.64 0.50
C HIS A 63 -27.98 4.15 0.86
N THR A 64 -27.01 3.61 1.62
CA THR A 64 -26.93 2.18 1.94
C THR A 64 -27.27 1.95 3.43
N PRO A 65 -28.31 1.15 3.75
CA PRO A 65 -28.61 0.77 5.12
C PRO A 65 -27.38 0.19 5.83
N ALA A 66 -27.24 0.44 7.13
CA ALA A 66 -26.09 0.00 7.93
C ALA A 66 -25.79 -1.51 7.81
N GLU A 67 -26.83 -2.30 7.57
CA GLU A 67 -26.79 -3.77 7.49
C GLU A 67 -26.34 -4.32 6.12
N ARG A 68 -26.25 -3.49 5.06
CA ARG A 68 -25.81 -3.95 3.74
C ARG A 68 -24.33 -3.64 3.53
N PRO A 69 -23.45 -4.65 3.47
CA PRO A 69 -22.04 -4.40 3.34
C PRO A 69 -21.66 -3.94 1.92
N PRO A 70 -20.81 -2.92 1.73
CA PRO A 70 -20.24 -2.63 0.41
C PRO A 70 -18.91 -3.38 0.25
N LEU A 71 -18.91 -4.73 0.36
CA LEU A 71 -17.68 -5.42 0.80
C LEU A 71 -16.76 -6.00 -0.27
N ASN A 72 -17.19 -6.26 -1.51
CA ASN A 72 -16.28 -6.96 -2.45
C ASN A 72 -15.11 -6.08 -2.91
N LEU A 73 -15.36 -4.81 -3.23
CA LEU A 73 -14.32 -3.91 -3.74
C LEU A 73 -13.38 -3.40 -2.65
N LEU A 74 -13.87 -3.13 -1.43
CA LEU A 74 -12.98 -2.79 -0.31
C LEU A 74 -12.09 -3.98 0.07
N ARG A 75 -12.65 -5.20 0.07
CA ARG A 75 -11.84 -6.42 0.26
C ARG A 75 -10.84 -6.64 -0.86
N GLN A 76 -11.21 -6.36 -2.10
CA GLN A 76 -10.32 -6.45 -3.24
C GLN A 76 -9.18 -5.43 -3.15
N GLU A 77 -9.48 -4.19 -2.77
CA GLU A 77 -8.46 -3.17 -2.56
C GLU A 77 -7.51 -3.53 -1.41
N LEU A 78 -8.05 -4.04 -0.30
CA LEU A 78 -7.25 -4.52 0.83
C LEU A 78 -6.34 -5.70 0.43
N ALA A 79 -6.88 -6.67 -0.31
CA ALA A 79 -6.12 -7.80 -0.83
C ALA A 79 -5.03 -7.33 -1.80
N GLY A 80 -5.38 -6.45 -2.75
CA GLY A 80 -4.45 -5.86 -3.70
C GLY A 80 -3.34 -5.08 -3.02
N THR A 81 -3.66 -4.30 -1.99
CA THR A 81 -2.69 -3.57 -1.17
C THR A 81 -1.70 -4.53 -0.53
N SER A 82 -2.20 -5.64 0.03
CA SER A 82 -1.33 -6.66 0.61
C SER A 82 -0.36 -7.27 -0.40
N ILE A 83 -0.86 -7.62 -1.59
CA ILE A 83 -0.07 -8.30 -2.63
C ILE A 83 0.95 -7.32 -3.23
N TYR A 84 0.54 -6.07 -3.46
CA TYR A 84 1.40 -5.04 -4.03
C TYR A 84 2.56 -4.69 -3.09
N LEU A 85 2.28 -4.51 -1.78
CA LEU A 85 3.32 -4.30 -0.79
C LEU A 85 4.30 -5.50 -0.73
N ASP A 86 3.79 -6.74 -0.73
CA ASP A 86 4.62 -7.96 -0.74
C ASP A 86 5.57 -7.99 -1.97
N VAL A 87 5.04 -7.70 -3.16
CA VAL A 87 5.81 -7.65 -4.40
C VAL A 87 6.89 -6.56 -4.38
N LEU A 88 6.55 -5.34 -3.96
CA LEU A 88 7.51 -4.24 -3.89
C LEU A 88 8.59 -4.49 -2.82
N GLN A 89 8.20 -5.08 -1.70
CA GLN A 89 9.12 -5.42 -0.61
C GLN A 89 10.07 -6.55 -0.98
N LYS A 90 9.64 -7.56 -1.75
CA LYS A 90 10.53 -8.60 -2.26
C LYS A 90 11.68 -8.02 -3.08
N VAL A 91 11.41 -7.04 -3.94
CA VAL A 91 12.47 -6.39 -4.73
C VAL A 91 13.36 -5.52 -3.85
N THR A 92 12.75 -4.68 -3.00
CA THR A 92 13.50 -3.70 -2.20
C THR A 92 14.24 -4.30 -0.99
N SER A 93 13.91 -5.53 -0.58
CA SER A 93 14.61 -6.25 0.50
C SER A 93 16.04 -6.66 0.14
N GLY A 94 16.40 -6.68 -1.15
CA GLY A 94 17.76 -6.97 -1.64
C GLY A 94 18.83 -5.96 -1.23
N PHE A 95 18.43 -4.82 -0.64
CA PHE A 95 19.28 -3.70 -0.24
C PHE A 95 20.13 -3.97 1.01
N ASN A 96 20.74 -5.16 1.10
CA ASN A 96 21.72 -5.54 2.12
C ASN A 96 23.15 -5.32 1.61
N ASP A 97 23.97 -4.59 2.38
CA ASP A 97 25.37 -4.25 2.03
C ASP A 97 26.25 -5.46 1.72
N ASN A 98 25.91 -6.64 2.23
CA ASN A 98 26.73 -7.84 2.10
C ASN A 98 26.79 -8.41 0.67
N ASN A 99 25.85 -8.03 -0.21
CA ASN A 99 25.91 -8.44 -1.62
C ASN A 99 26.77 -7.50 -2.48
N ARG A 100 27.13 -6.29 -2.02
CA ARG A 100 28.04 -5.42 -2.79
C ARG A 100 29.51 -5.82 -2.71
N GLN A 101 29.91 -6.58 -1.69
CA GLN A 101 31.32 -6.96 -1.50
C GLN A 101 31.69 -8.31 -2.14
N ASN A 102 30.73 -9.12 -2.59
CA ASN A 102 30.98 -10.47 -3.12
C ASN A 102 30.66 -10.64 -4.62
N LEU A 103 30.24 -9.59 -5.34
CA LEU A 103 29.61 -9.73 -6.67
C LEU A 103 30.29 -8.89 -7.79
N GLU A 104 31.61 -8.78 -7.81
CA GLU A 104 32.33 -8.09 -8.91
C GLU A 104 32.37 -8.89 -10.25
N SER A 105 31.52 -9.92 -10.45
CA SER A 105 31.71 -10.87 -11.56
C SER A 105 30.68 -10.83 -12.71
N ASN A 106 29.55 -10.10 -12.67
CA ASN A 106 28.54 -10.17 -13.74
C ASN A 106 27.95 -8.79 -14.14
N GLY A 107 28.76 -7.95 -14.79
CA GLY A 107 28.46 -6.55 -15.10
C GLY A 107 27.24 -6.22 -15.98
N SER A 108 26.49 -7.20 -16.51
CA SER A 108 25.24 -6.96 -17.24
C SER A 108 23.98 -7.13 -16.38
N GLN A 109 23.98 -8.11 -15.48
CA GLN A 109 22.82 -8.43 -14.63
C GLN A 109 22.64 -7.39 -13.51
N ASP A 110 23.76 -6.88 -12.97
CA ASP A 110 23.79 -5.90 -11.87
C ASP A 110 23.08 -4.58 -12.21
N THR A 111 23.13 -4.15 -13.48
CA THR A 111 22.49 -2.91 -13.93
C THR A 111 20.98 -3.04 -14.04
N GLU A 112 20.47 -4.20 -14.47
CA GLU A 112 19.03 -4.46 -14.57
C GLU A 112 18.40 -4.61 -13.18
N ASP A 113 19.08 -5.31 -12.26
CA ASP A 113 18.61 -5.49 -10.89
C ASP A 113 18.61 -4.18 -10.11
N THR A 114 19.68 -3.36 -10.22
CA THR A 114 19.72 -2.03 -9.59
C THR A 114 18.63 -1.11 -10.13
N LYS A 115 18.34 -1.19 -11.44
CA LYS A 115 17.25 -0.41 -12.06
C LYS A 115 15.88 -0.88 -11.58
N LEU A 116 15.67 -2.19 -11.48
CA LEU A 116 14.44 -2.78 -10.96
C LEU A 116 14.19 -2.36 -9.51
N GLU A 117 15.23 -2.39 -8.67
CA GLU A 117 15.18 -1.92 -7.29
C GLU A 117 14.78 -0.45 -7.20
N GLY A 118 15.39 0.44 -8.00
CA GLY A 118 15.03 1.85 -8.03
C GLY A 118 13.57 2.09 -8.40
N ILE A 119 13.06 1.36 -9.40
CA ILE A 119 11.65 1.42 -9.81
C ILE A 119 10.72 0.94 -8.68
N ALA A 120 11.08 -0.16 -8.02
CA ALA A 120 10.29 -0.71 -6.92
C ALA A 120 10.31 0.21 -5.69
N GLU A 121 11.45 0.83 -5.38
CA GLU A 121 11.57 1.83 -4.32
C GLU A 121 10.64 3.01 -4.59
N GLU A 122 10.75 3.64 -5.77
CA GLU A 122 9.90 4.79 -6.14
C GLU A 122 8.40 4.46 -6.02
N ARG A 123 8.00 3.29 -6.51
CA ARG A 123 6.61 2.81 -6.42
C ARG A 123 6.17 2.56 -4.99
N LEU A 124 7.02 1.98 -4.16
CA LEU A 124 6.74 1.73 -2.74
C LEU A 124 6.53 3.05 -1.98
N ILE A 125 7.41 4.02 -2.22
CA ILE A 125 7.31 5.34 -1.57
C ILE A 125 6.06 6.07 -2.03
N SER A 126 5.85 6.18 -3.34
CA SER A 126 4.67 6.84 -3.92
C SER A 126 3.37 6.24 -3.41
N PHE A 127 3.27 4.90 -3.38
CA PHE A 127 2.08 4.21 -2.88
C PHE A 127 1.83 4.45 -1.39
N CYS A 128 2.87 4.33 -0.56
CA CYS A 128 2.73 4.58 0.88
C CYS A 128 2.37 6.05 1.14
N GLU A 129 3.04 6.99 0.48
CA GLU A 129 2.76 8.42 0.62
C GLU A 129 1.31 8.73 0.24
N GLN A 130 0.84 8.24 -0.91
CA GLN A 130 -0.52 8.50 -1.37
C GLN A 130 -1.57 8.01 -0.36
N VAL A 131 -1.45 6.77 0.14
CA VAL A 131 -2.41 6.21 1.10
C VAL A 131 -2.39 6.97 2.43
N LEU A 132 -1.21 7.38 2.91
CA LEU A 132 -1.10 8.17 4.13
C LEU A 132 -1.67 9.59 3.94
N ARG A 133 -1.38 10.23 2.80
CA ARG A 133 -1.87 11.57 2.47
C ARG A 133 -3.41 11.58 2.40
N ASP A 134 -3.97 10.63 1.67
CA ASP A 134 -5.40 10.33 1.59
C ASP A 134 -6.05 10.21 2.98
N ALA A 135 -5.41 9.48 3.90
CA ALA A 135 -5.91 9.29 5.25
C ALA A 135 -5.85 10.59 6.09
N THR A 136 -4.78 11.38 5.94
CA THR A 136 -4.61 12.65 6.65
C THR A 136 -5.54 13.75 6.14
N ASP A 137 -5.79 13.78 4.84
CA ASP A 137 -6.70 14.75 4.22
C ASP A 137 -8.13 14.51 4.72
N LEU A 138 -8.56 13.24 4.79
CA LEU A 138 -9.87 12.91 5.38
C LEU A 138 -9.99 13.38 6.84
N GLN A 139 -8.94 13.19 7.66
CA GLN A 139 -8.95 13.64 9.06
C GLN A 139 -9.03 15.16 9.19
N SER A 140 -8.34 15.90 8.32
CA SER A 140 -8.34 17.36 8.37
C SER A 140 -9.73 17.97 8.11
N THR A 141 -10.58 17.27 7.36
CA THR A 141 -11.96 17.69 7.09
C THR A 141 -12.90 17.45 8.30
N ILE A 142 -12.48 16.67 9.31
CA ILE A 142 -13.32 16.31 10.49
C ILE A 142 -13.54 17.51 11.42
N GLY A 143 -12.65 18.51 11.38
CA GLY A 143 -12.78 19.71 12.21
C GLY A 143 -14.00 20.59 11.92
N GLU A 144 -14.62 20.48 10.73
CA GLU A 144 -15.62 21.47 10.29
C GLU A 144 -17.08 20.98 10.35
N THR A 145 -17.35 19.68 10.41
CA THR A 145 -18.71 19.17 10.69
C THR A 145 -18.63 17.78 11.33
N THR A 146 -19.34 17.59 12.44
CA THR A 146 -19.58 16.27 13.07
C THR A 146 -20.45 15.41 12.16
N ASN A 147 -19.88 14.92 11.06
CA ASN A 147 -20.58 14.10 10.10
C ASN A 147 -20.30 12.63 10.42
N VAL A 148 -21.26 11.95 11.05
CA VAL A 148 -21.22 10.51 11.38
C VAL A 148 -20.78 9.66 10.18
N ASP A 149 -21.11 10.09 8.96
CA ASP A 149 -20.69 9.42 7.73
C ASP A 149 -19.18 9.49 7.49
N MET A 150 -18.50 10.54 7.94
CA MET A 150 -17.05 10.64 7.79
C MET A 150 -16.30 9.68 8.73
N HIS A 151 -16.82 9.51 9.96
CA HIS A 151 -16.30 8.51 10.89
C HIS A 151 -16.45 7.10 10.29
N ARG A 152 -17.62 6.81 9.71
CA ARG A 152 -17.92 5.52 9.07
C ARG A 152 -17.07 5.27 7.81
N VAL A 153 -16.83 6.31 7.00
CA VAL A 153 -15.93 6.22 5.85
C VAL A 153 -14.49 5.93 6.29
N LEU A 154 -14.00 6.62 7.33
CA LEU A 154 -12.67 6.39 7.89
C LEU A 154 -12.53 4.97 8.48
N GLU A 155 -13.57 4.48 9.17
CA GLU A 155 -13.63 3.10 9.67
C GLU A 155 -13.48 2.08 8.54
N LEU A 156 -14.21 2.25 7.43
CA LEU A 156 -14.13 1.37 6.26
C LEU A 156 -12.75 1.38 5.58
N ARG A 157 -12.04 2.51 5.63
CA ARG A 157 -10.71 2.69 5.02
C ARG A 157 -9.56 2.27 5.93
N SER A 158 -9.79 2.22 7.24
CA SER A 158 -8.79 1.89 8.25
C SER A 158 -8.02 0.61 7.99
N PRO A 159 -8.63 -0.51 7.53
CA PRO A 159 -7.87 -1.74 7.25
C PRO A 159 -6.75 -1.55 6.22
N ILE A 160 -6.95 -0.70 5.21
CA ILE A 160 -5.96 -0.42 4.16
C ILE A 160 -4.83 0.43 4.73
N ILE A 161 -5.16 1.47 5.50
CA ILE A 161 -4.18 2.33 6.19
C ILE A 161 -3.31 1.49 7.14
N ILE A 162 -3.94 0.66 7.96
CA ILE A 162 -3.26 -0.27 8.87
C ILE A 162 -2.34 -1.21 8.09
N LYS A 163 -2.79 -1.71 6.93
CA LYS A 163 -1.99 -2.61 6.11
C LYS A 163 -0.75 -1.92 5.54
N VAL A 164 -0.87 -0.67 5.10
CA VAL A 164 0.26 0.15 4.64
C VAL A 164 1.23 0.43 5.79
N LEU A 165 0.76 0.89 6.96
CA LEU A 165 1.62 1.14 8.13
C LEU A 165 2.38 -0.11 8.56
N ARG A 166 1.71 -1.27 8.60
CA ARG A 166 2.35 -2.55 8.88
C ARG A 166 3.34 -2.95 7.79
N GLY A 167 3.03 -2.69 6.52
CA GLY A 167 3.96 -2.86 5.42
C GLY A 167 5.23 -2.04 5.64
N MET A 168 5.10 -0.76 5.99
CA MET A 168 6.23 0.13 6.27
C MET A 168 7.12 -0.38 7.42
N CYS A 169 6.58 -1.19 8.35
CA CYS A 169 7.40 -1.82 9.38
C CYS A 169 8.45 -2.80 8.80
N PHE A 170 8.14 -3.43 7.67
CA PHE A 170 9.04 -4.36 6.95
C PHE A 170 9.85 -3.68 5.84
N MET A 171 9.70 -2.36 5.68
CA MET A 171 10.51 -1.61 4.71
C MET A 171 11.98 -1.66 5.10
N ASN A 172 12.87 -1.72 4.10
CA ASN A 172 14.31 -1.63 4.36
C ASN A 172 14.64 -0.33 5.09
N ASN A 173 15.39 -0.41 6.20
CA ASN A 173 15.67 0.73 7.06
C ASN A 173 16.39 1.89 6.34
N LYS A 174 17.21 1.60 5.32
CA LYS A 174 17.89 2.64 4.53
C LYS A 174 16.91 3.39 3.63
N ILE A 175 15.99 2.66 3.00
CA ILE A 175 14.90 3.25 2.20
C ILE A 175 14.01 4.09 3.11
N PHE A 176 13.57 3.53 4.24
CA PHE A 176 12.73 4.26 5.19
C PHE A 176 13.42 5.52 5.72
N ARG A 177 14.71 5.44 6.09
CA ARG A 177 15.51 6.60 6.52
C ARG A 177 15.65 7.65 5.43
N LYS A 178 15.94 7.23 4.20
CA LYS A 178 16.10 8.10 3.03
C LYS A 178 14.85 8.92 2.77
N HIS A 179 13.67 8.32 2.93
CA HIS A 179 12.37 8.93 2.65
C HIS A 179 11.58 9.37 3.90
N LEU A 180 12.26 9.45 5.05
CA LEU A 180 11.60 9.82 6.31
C LEU A 180 11.06 11.25 6.25
N ARG A 181 11.68 12.14 5.48
CA ARG A 181 11.26 13.54 5.36
C ARG A 181 9.88 13.66 4.72
N GLU A 182 9.57 12.80 3.77
CA GLU A 182 8.30 12.71 3.06
C GLU A 182 7.22 12.08 3.96
N PHE A 183 7.57 11.02 4.69
CA PHE A 183 6.62 10.31 5.54
C PHE A 183 6.31 11.02 6.85
N TYR A 184 7.28 11.66 7.47
CA TYR A 184 7.15 12.16 8.85
C TYR A 184 5.97 13.14 9.05
N PRO A 185 5.72 14.13 8.17
CA PRO A 185 4.56 15.01 8.30
C PRO A 185 3.22 14.25 8.21
N LEU A 186 3.14 13.19 7.41
CA LEU A 186 1.94 12.38 7.27
C LEU A 186 1.73 11.49 8.50
N LEU A 187 2.80 10.82 8.96
CA LEU A 187 2.77 9.95 10.13
C LEU A 187 2.39 10.71 11.41
N THR A 188 2.92 11.92 11.60
CA THR A 188 2.62 12.76 12.76
C THR A 188 1.16 13.23 12.79
N LYS A 189 0.57 13.57 11.63
CA LYS A 189 -0.87 13.86 11.55
C LYS A 189 -1.73 12.66 11.97
N LEU A 190 -1.33 11.44 11.63
CA LEU A 190 -2.06 10.22 11.99
C LEU A 190 -2.01 9.86 13.49
N VAL A 191 -1.17 10.51 14.30
CA VAL A 191 -1.13 10.29 15.76
C VAL A 191 -2.48 10.59 16.41
N CYS A 192 -3.21 11.57 15.87
CA CYS A 192 -4.53 11.98 16.35
C CYS A 192 -5.68 11.28 15.60
N CYS A 193 -5.42 10.20 14.86
CA CYS A 193 -6.46 9.47 14.13
C CYS A 193 -7.51 8.90 15.11
N ASP A 194 -8.80 9.14 14.84
CA ASP A 194 -9.91 8.60 15.63
C ASP A 194 -9.87 7.07 15.72
N GLN A 195 -9.33 6.42 14.70
CA GLN A 195 -9.31 4.97 14.58
C GLN A 195 -8.15 4.37 15.38
N LEU A 196 -8.50 3.72 16.49
CA LEU A 196 -7.56 3.06 17.42
C LEU A 196 -6.61 2.10 16.70
N GLY A 197 -7.11 1.33 15.73
CA GLY A 197 -6.29 0.38 14.97
C GLY A 197 -5.18 1.06 14.15
N VAL A 198 -5.47 2.25 13.59
CA VAL A 198 -4.49 3.05 12.84
C VAL A 198 -3.42 3.57 13.80
N ARG A 199 -3.81 4.11 14.95
CA ARG A 199 -2.87 4.57 15.98
C ARG A 199 -2.00 3.44 16.53
N GLY A 200 -2.57 2.25 16.72
CA GLY A 200 -1.82 1.06 17.13
C GLY A 200 -0.75 0.66 16.11
N ALA A 201 -1.12 0.57 14.82
CA ALA A 201 -0.17 0.26 13.76
C ALA A 201 0.92 1.33 13.58
N LEU A 202 0.57 2.60 13.80
CA LEU A 202 1.54 3.70 13.81
C LEU A 202 2.54 3.58 14.98
N GLY A 203 2.05 3.21 16.16
CA GLY A 203 2.90 2.94 17.33
C GLY A 203 3.89 1.80 17.06
N ASP A 204 3.44 0.71 16.43
CA ASP A 204 4.30 -0.39 16.00
C ASP A 204 5.37 0.08 15.01
N LEU A 205 4.98 0.90 14.02
CA LEU A 205 5.89 1.46 13.04
C LEU A 205 6.97 2.32 13.70
N PHE A 206 6.61 3.22 14.60
CA PHE A 206 7.56 4.04 15.34
C PHE A 206 8.50 3.18 16.19
N ARG A 207 7.97 2.15 16.86
CA ARG A 207 8.79 1.23 17.66
C ARG A 207 9.80 0.45 16.83
N ILE A 208 9.44 0.04 15.61
CA ILE A 208 10.31 -0.77 14.75
C ILE A 208 11.30 0.11 13.99
N GLN A 209 10.79 1.10 13.25
CA GLN A 209 11.58 1.88 12.31
C GLN A 209 12.30 3.05 12.99
N LEU A 210 11.63 3.87 13.81
CA LEU A 210 12.32 5.01 14.45
C LEU A 210 13.33 4.55 15.51
N LYS A 211 13.02 3.49 16.27
CA LYS A 211 13.99 2.94 17.23
C LYS A 211 15.27 2.45 16.55
N ALA A 212 15.15 1.84 15.37
CA ALA A 212 16.31 1.41 14.59
C ALA A 212 17.15 2.57 14.03
N LEU A 213 16.62 3.80 14.04
CA LEU A 213 17.30 5.01 13.57
C LEU A 213 17.91 5.85 14.70
N LEU A 214 17.59 5.54 15.96
CA LEU A 214 18.19 6.22 17.12
C LEU A 214 19.58 5.62 17.42
N PRO A 215 20.56 6.46 17.82
CA PRO A 215 21.91 6.02 18.17
C PRO A 215 21.97 5.17 19.44
#